data_AF-A0A6V7J0X4-F1
#
_entry.id   AF-A0A6V7J0X4-F1
#
_cell.length_a   1.000
_cell.length_b   1.000
_cell.length_c   1.000
_cell.angle_alpha   90.00
_cell.angle_beta   90.00
_cell.angle_gamma   90.00
#
_symmetry.space_group_name_H-M   'P 1'
#
loop_
_entity.id
_entity.type
_entity.pdbx_description
1 polymer ?
#
loop_
_entity_poly.entity_id
_entity_poly.type
_entity_poly.pdbx_seq_one_letter_code
_entity_poly.pdbx_strand_id
1 'polypeptide(L)' 'RPHLVESTALGAAILAGIGAGYIDISEVETSQVTKFSSQISEDERDLRYSKWKMAVERSMKWDIASSLDD' A
#
# COMPACT_ATOMS: atom_id res chain seq x y z
N ARG A 1 0.66 -1.24 10.88
CA ARG A 1 1.63 -2.14 10.22
C ARG A 1 1.67 -3.46 10.98
N PRO A 2 1.42 -4.61 10.33
CA PRO A 2 1.50 -5.91 10.97
C PRO A 2 2.93 -6.27 11.39
N HIS A 3 3.07 -7.13 12.40
CA HIS A 3 4.37 -7.63 12.84
C HIS A 3 5.01 -8.54 11.79
N LEU A 4 4.23 -9.46 11.22
CA LEU A 4 4.62 -10.22 10.03
C LEU A 4 4.34 -9.36 8.79
N VAL A 5 5.41 -8.92 8.13
CA VAL A 5 5.34 -8.02 6.97
C VAL A 5 4.92 -8.76 5.69
N GLU A 6 5.25 -10.05 5.60
CA GLU A 6 4.91 -10.94 4.49
C GLU A 6 3.45 -11.39 4.53
N SER A 7 2.52 -10.42 4.56
CA SER A 7 1.08 -10.67 4.65
C SER A 7 0.55 -11.44 3.44
N THR A 8 1.18 -11.29 2.27
CA THR A 8 0.84 -12.04 1.05
C THR A 8 1.10 -13.54 1.22
N ALA A 9 2.30 -13.93 1.65
CA ALA A 9 2.66 -15.33 1.86
C ALA A 9 1.84 -15.94 3.01
N LEU A 10 1.66 -15.18 4.09
CA LEU A 10 0.80 -15.57 5.21
C LEU A 10 -0.64 -15.85 4.75
N GLY A 11 -1.23 -14.94 3.96
CA GLY A 11 -2.59 -15.11 3.45
C GLY A 11 -2.74 -16.36 2.58
N ALA A 12 -1.77 -16.63 1.70
CA ALA A 12 -1.77 -17.85 0.88
C ALA A 12 -1.69 -19.12 1.75
N ALA A 13 -0.84 -19.14 2.78
CA ALA A 13 -0.71 -20.26 3.68
C ALA A 13 -1.97 -20.50 4.52
N ILE A 14 -2.60 -19.45 5.02
CA ILE A 14 -3.88 -19.53 5.76
C ILE A 14 -4.97 -20.12 4.87
N LEU A 15 -5.13 -19.61 3.64
CA LEU A 15 -6.12 -20.12 2.69
C LEU A 15 -5.91 -21.60 2.35
N ALA A 16 -4.65 -22.02 2.12
CA ALA A 16 -4.32 -23.41 1.88
C ALA A 16 -4.62 -24.29 3.10
N GLY A 17 -4.30 -23.81 4.31
CA GLY A 17 -4.57 -24.52 5.56
C GLY A 17 -6.07 -24.71 5.82
N ILE A 18 -6.90 -23.70 5.54
CA ILE A 18 -8.37 -23.81 5.64
C ILE A 18 -8.90 -24.83 4.62
N GLY A 19 -8.47 -24.72 3.35
CA GLY A 19 -8.91 -25.64 2.30
C GLY A 19 -8.54 -27.10 2.56
N ALA A 20 -7.43 -27.33 3.26
CA ALA A 20 -6.98 -28.66 3.66
C ALA A 20 -7.51 -29.11 5.04
N GLY A 21 -8.30 -28.30 5.73
CA GLY A 21 -8.90 -28.63 7.03
C GLY A 21 -7.93 -28.59 8.22
N TYR A 22 -6.77 -27.92 8.07
CA TYR A 22 -5.76 -27.78 9.13
C TYR A 22 -5.94 -26.51 9.97
N ILE A 23 -6.66 -25.51 9.46
CA ILE A 23 -6.86 -24.22 10.12
C ILE A 23 -8.36 -23.90 10.11
N ASP A 24 -8.91 -23.51 11.26
CA ASP A 24 -10.22 -22.89 11.33
C ASP A 24 -10.07 -21.38 11.16
N ILE A 25 -10.97 -20.76 10.37
CA ILE A 25 -10.98 -19.31 10.14
C ILE A 25 -11.09 -18.51 11.44
N SER A 26 -11.74 -19.06 12.47
CA SER A 26 -11.90 -18.43 13.79
C SER A 26 -10.59 -18.33 14.58
N GLU A 27 -9.57 -19.11 14.21
CA GLU A 27 -8.25 -19.08 14.84
C GLU A 27 -7.31 -18.03 14.21
N VAL A 28 -7.73 -17.38 13.13
CA VAL A 28 -6.91 -16.39 12.41
C VAL A 28 -6.95 -15.05 13.13
N GLU A 29 -5.89 -14.75 13.87
CA GLU A 29 -5.72 -13.50 14.60
C GLU A 29 -5.03 -12.39 13.78
N THR A 30 -5.60 -11.19 13.77
CA THR A 30 -5.03 -10.01 13.08
C THR A 30 -4.58 -8.91 14.06
N SER A 31 -4.51 -9.21 15.36
CA SER A 31 -4.35 -8.23 16.44
C SER A 31 -2.92 -7.68 16.59
N GLN A 32 -1.91 -8.32 16.00
CA GLN A 32 -0.50 -7.93 16.12
C GLN A 32 -0.10 -6.84 15.13
N VAL A 33 -0.49 -5.59 15.41
CA VAL A 33 -0.20 -4.43 14.56
C VAL A 33 0.39 -3.25 15.33
N THR A 34 1.42 -2.63 14.76
CA THR A 34 1.90 -1.30 15.15
C THR A 34 0.95 -0.24 14.59
N LYS A 35 0.45 0.66 15.45
CA LYS A 35 -0.34 1.83 15.06
C LYS A 35 0.56 3.06 14.99
N PHE A 36 0.32 3.92 14.00
CA PHE A 36 1.03 5.19 13.85
C PHE A 36 0.02 6.34 13.95
N SER A 37 0.44 7.44 14.56
CA SER A 37 -0.31 8.69 14.64
C SER A 37 0.41 9.78 13.86
N SER A 38 -0.36 10.73 13.31
CA SER A 38 0.23 11.88 12.62
C SER A 38 1.15 12.65 13.56
N GLN A 39 2.34 12.98 13.07
CA GLN A 39 3.33 13.79 13.79
C GLN A 39 3.47 15.20 13.17
N ILE A 40 2.68 15.51 12.14
CA ILE A 40 2.66 16.80 11.45
C ILE A 40 1.25 17.39 11.47
N SER A 41 1.16 18.72 11.33
CA SER A 41 -0.11 19.42 11.19
C SER A 41 -0.75 19.14 9.82
N GLU A 42 -2.05 19.41 9.73
CA GLU A 42 -2.78 19.28 8.48
C GLU A 42 -2.28 20.26 7.41
N ASP A 43 -2.00 21.50 7.80
CA ASP A 43 -1.44 22.53 6.91
C ASP A 43 -0.09 22.08 6.31
N GLU A 44 0.77 21.47 7.12
CA GLU A 44 2.07 20.98 6.66
C GLU A 44 1.90 19.79 5.70
N ARG A 45 1.00 18.86 6.01
CA ARG A 45 0.65 17.73 5.13
C ARG A 45 0.17 18.24 3.76
N ASP A 46 -0.73 19.21 3.75
CA ASP A 46 -1.37 19.71 2.54
C ASP A 46 -0.39 20.52 1.68
N LEU A 47 0.51 21.29 2.32
CA LEU A 47 1.61 21.97 1.65
C LEU A 47 2.58 20.97 0.98
N ARG A 48 2.97 19.89 1.68
CA ARG A 48 3.85 18.85 1.11
C ARG A 48 3.16 18.12 -0.04
N TYR A 49 1.87 17.80 0.10
CA TYR A 49 1.09 17.11 -0.92
C TYR A 49 0.88 17.95 -2.18
N SER A 50 0.59 19.26 -2.05
CA SER A 50 0.47 20.16 -3.19
C SER A 50 1.78 20.26 -3.99
N LYS A 51 2.92 20.33 -3.31
CA LYS A 51 4.25 20.30 -3.95
C LYS A 51 4.53 18.98 -4.67
N TRP A 52 4.16 17.85 -4.08
CA TRP A 52 4.26 16.55 -4.74
C TRP A 52 3.42 16.48 -6.02
N LYS A 53 2.16 16.93 -5.99
CA LYS A 53 1.30 16.99 -7.20
C LYS A 53 1.93 17.83 -8.32
N MET A 54 2.45 19.00 -7.97
CA MET A 54 3.18 19.86 -8.91
C MET A 54 4.41 19.17 -9.53
N ALA A 55 5.09 18.29 -8.79
CA ALA A 55 6.20 17.51 -9.32
C ALA A 55 5.72 16.40 -10.26
N VAL A 56 4.64 15.69 -9.88
CA VAL A 56 4.02 14.65 -10.73
C VAL A 56 3.58 15.23 -12.06
N GLU A 57 2.88 16.37 -12.06
CA GLU A 57 2.46 17.06 -13.29
C GLU A 57 3.64 17.38 -14.23
N ARG A 58 4.78 17.79 -13.67
CA ARG A 58 6.00 18.09 -14.44
C ARG A 58 6.74 16.85 -14.94
N SER A 59 6.53 15.69 -14.31
CA SER A 59 7.09 14.41 -14.79
C SER A 59 6.26 13.77 -15.91
N MET A 60 5.04 14.26 -16.15
CA MET A 60 4.21 13.78 -17.25
C MET A 60 4.74 14.27 -18.60
N LYS A 61 4.41 13.54 -19.67
CA LYS A 61 4.75 13.89 -21.07
C LYS A 61 6.26 14.07 -21.29
N TRP A 62 7.06 13.31 -20.55
CA TRP A 62 8.52 13.30 -20.68
C TRP A 62 8.98 12.84 -22.08
N ASP A 63 8.23 11.94 -22.69
CA ASP A 63 8.41 11.54 -24.08
C ASP A 63 7.13 11.86 -24.88
N ILE A 64 7.31 12.54 -26.01
CA ILE A 64 6.24 12.95 -26.94
C ILE A 64 6.44 12.23 -28.31
N ALA A 65 7.48 11.40 -28.45
CA ALA A 65 7.82 10.74 -29.71
C ALA A 65 7.01 9.46 -29.94
N SER A 66 5.69 9.58 -30.12
CA SER A 66 4.89 8.53 -30.82
C SER A 66 3.59 9.01 -31.45
N SER A 67 3.38 10.31 -31.68
CA SER A 67 2.12 10.79 -32.26
C SER A 67 2.26 11.90 -33.30
N LEU A 68 3.33 11.88 -34.11
CA LEU A 68 3.49 12.78 -35.27
C LEU A 68 4.06 12.07 -36.51
N ASP A 69 3.64 10.83 -36.76
CA ASP A 69 3.79 10.17 -38.07
C ASP A 69 2.47 9.44 -38.40
N ASP A 70 1.54 10.17 -39.01
CA ASP A 70 0.51 9.69 -39.97
C ASP A 70 -0.12 10.91 -40.67
#